data_AF-A0AAW6CAH5-F1
#
_entry.id   AF-A0AAW6CAH5-F1
#
_cell.length_a   1.000
_cell.length_b   1.000
_cell.length_c   1.000
_cell.angle_alpha   90.00
_cell.angle_beta   90.00
_cell.angle_gamma   90.00
#
_symmetry.space_group_name_H-M   'P 1'
#
loop_
_entity.id
_entity.type
_entity.pdbx_description
1 polymer ?
#
loop_
_entity_poly.entity_id
_entity_poly.type
_entity_poly.pdbx_seq_one_letter_code
_entity_poly.pdbx_strand_id
1 'polypeptide(L)'
;MEISESILISIKKLLGIDESYTHFDPDIIIHINSVFSILTQMGVGPANGFSISGKDEVWSGFIQDKPNIFSLVKSYVYMKVRLLFDPPLSSAAIESINRQISEFEWRLFVAADPVKNTSGKEESQDGE
;
A
#
# COMPACT_ATOMS: atom_id res chain seq x y z
N MET A 1 0.61 20.78 -7.84
CA MET A 1 1.60 19.73 -8.17
C MET A 1 0.80 18.48 -8.49
N GLU A 2 0.84 18.01 -9.73
CA GLU A 2 0.07 16.84 -10.16
C GLU A 2 0.58 15.57 -9.46
N ILE A 3 -0.36 14.79 -8.92
CA ILE A 3 -0.11 13.44 -8.41
C ILE A 3 -0.25 12.51 -9.61
N SER A 4 0.83 11.83 -10.00
CA SER A 4 0.77 10.84 -11.07
C SER A 4 -0.10 9.66 -10.65
N GLU A 5 -1.02 9.24 -11.53
CA GLU A 5 -1.80 8.02 -11.35
C GLU A 5 -0.97 6.75 -11.59
N SER A 6 0.11 6.85 -12.37
CA SER A 6 1.07 5.76 -12.56
C SER A 6 1.77 5.42 -11.24
N ILE A 7 1.74 4.14 -10.88
CA ILE A 7 2.34 3.61 -9.65
C ILE A 7 3.85 3.86 -9.69
N LEU A 8 4.54 3.35 -10.73
CA LEU A 8 5.99 3.48 -10.85
C LEU A 8 6.45 4.94 -10.82
N ILE A 9 5.84 5.81 -11.63
CA ILE A 9 6.22 7.23 -11.70
C ILE A 9 6.01 7.92 -10.35
N SER A 10 4.90 7.64 -9.66
CA SER A 10 4.63 8.24 -8.36
C SER A 10 5.63 7.79 -7.28
N ILE A 11 6.04 6.52 -7.29
CA ILE A 11 7.06 6.01 -6.35
C ILE A 11 8.44 6.56 -6.68
N LYS A 12 8.84 6.62 -7.97
CA LYS A 12 10.09 7.27 -8.40
C LYS A 12 10.15 8.72 -7.93
N LYS A 13 9.07 9.48 -8.12
CA LYS A 13 8.97 10.86 -7.66
C LYS A 13 9.17 10.99 -6.15
N LEU A 14 8.59 10.08 -5.35
CA LEU A 14 8.76 10.08 -3.90
C LEU A 14 10.17 9.68 -3.45
N LEU A 15 10.88 8.89 -4.25
CA LEU A 15 12.30 8.55 -4.07
C LEU A 15 13.25 9.66 -4.60
N GLY A 16 12.72 10.72 -5.23
CA GLY A 16 13.53 11.78 -5.82
C GLY A 16 14.17 11.41 -7.17
N ILE A 17 13.63 10.40 -7.85
CA ILE A 17 14.10 9.92 -9.15
C ILE A 17 13.24 10.53 -10.26
N ASP A 18 13.89 11.11 -11.26
CA ASP A 18 13.23 11.67 -12.44
C ASP A 18 12.52 10.57 -13.25
N GLU A 19 11.36 10.88 -13.82
CA GLU A 19 10.58 9.90 -14.58
C GLU A 19 11.35 9.33 -15.77
N SER A 20 12.21 10.15 -16.41
CA SER A 20 13.01 9.78 -17.57
C SER A 20 14.21 8.90 -17.22
N TYR A 21 14.60 8.83 -15.95
CA TYR A 21 15.73 8.02 -15.51
C TYR A 21 15.30 6.59 -15.22
N THR A 22 15.43 5.69 -16.20
CA THR A 22 14.86 4.33 -16.15
C THR A 22 15.80 3.26 -15.60
N HIS A 23 17.04 3.63 -15.22
CA HIS A 23 18.06 2.66 -14.81
C HIS A 23 17.63 1.80 -13.62
N PHE A 24 16.89 2.39 -12.67
CA PHE A 24 16.40 1.73 -11.46
C PHE A 24 14.98 1.17 -11.58
N ASP A 25 14.32 1.32 -12.74
CA ASP A 25 12.94 0.87 -12.90
C ASP A 25 12.78 -0.63 -12.58
N PRO A 26 13.66 -1.55 -13.05
CA PRO A 26 13.53 -2.97 -12.72
C PRO A 26 13.55 -3.24 -11.22
N ASP A 27 14.47 -2.61 -10.48
CA ASP A 27 14.63 -2.83 -9.03
C ASP A 27 13.43 -2.29 -8.26
N ILE A 28 12.99 -1.08 -8.60
CA ILE A 28 11.82 -0.44 -7.99
C ILE A 28 10.55 -1.25 -8.26
N ILE A 29 10.37 -1.77 -9.48
CA ILE A 29 9.25 -2.65 -9.84
C ILE A 29 9.24 -3.93 -8.99
N ILE A 30 10.39 -4.58 -8.82
CA ILE A 30 10.52 -5.78 -7.97
C ILE A 30 10.10 -5.48 -6.52
N HIS A 31 10.54 -4.36 -5.96
CA HIS A 31 10.17 -3.96 -4.60
C HIS A 31 8.69 -3.61 -4.49
N ILE A 32 8.12 -2.85 -5.44
CA ILE A 32 6.68 -2.53 -5.46
C ILE A 32 5.84 -3.81 -5.48
N ASN A 33 6.16 -4.75 -6.38
CA ASN A 33 5.44 -6.01 -6.50
C ASN A 33 5.53 -6.86 -5.23
N SER A 34 6.68 -6.84 -4.54
CA SER A 34 6.82 -7.49 -3.24
C SER A 34 5.88 -6.89 -2.19
N VAL A 35 5.74 -5.56 -2.17
CA VAL A 35 4.82 -4.88 -1.25
C VAL A 35 3.36 -5.12 -1.62
N PHE A 36 3.01 -5.20 -2.91
CA PHE A 36 1.66 -5.58 -3.33
C PHE A 36 1.29 -6.98 -2.89
N SER A 37 2.21 -7.95 -2.96
CA SER A 37 1.96 -9.29 -2.42
C SER A 37 1.62 -9.27 -0.93
N ILE A 38 2.30 -8.43 -0.13
CA ILE A 38 2.03 -8.29 1.30
C ILE A 38 0.63 -7.67 1.52
N LEU A 39 0.32 -6.59 0.79
CA LEU A 39 -0.99 -5.94 0.86
C LEU A 39 -2.13 -6.90 0.49
N THR A 40 -1.98 -7.68 -0.58
CA THR A 40 -2.97 -8.69 -0.98
C THR A 40 -3.18 -9.76 0.10
N GLN A 41 -2.11 -10.24 0.74
CA GLN A 41 -2.21 -11.19 1.86
C GLN A 41 -2.95 -10.62 3.06
N MET A 42 -2.89 -9.30 3.27
CA MET A 42 -3.67 -8.59 4.28
C MET A 42 -5.11 -8.29 3.85
N GLY A 43 -5.54 -8.72 2.65
CA GLY A 43 -6.87 -8.44 2.12
C GLY A 43 -7.02 -7.07 1.45
N VAL A 44 -5.92 -6.37 1.18
CA VAL A 44 -5.92 -5.07 0.48
C VAL A 44 -5.63 -5.28 -1.00
N GLY A 45 -6.50 -4.76 -1.86
CA GLY A 45 -6.40 -4.87 -3.32
C GLY A 45 -7.02 -6.16 -3.88
N PRO A 46 -6.70 -6.53 -5.13
CA PRO A 46 -7.34 -7.66 -5.80
C PRO A 46 -6.97 -9.01 -5.19
N ALA A 47 -7.95 -9.90 -5.01
CA ALA A 47 -7.74 -11.21 -4.37
C ALA A 47 -6.78 -12.14 -5.14
N ASN A 48 -6.69 -11.99 -6.46
CA ASN A 48 -5.77 -12.74 -7.32
C ASN A 48 -4.36 -12.12 -7.39
N GLY A 49 -4.08 -11.10 -6.56
CA GLY A 49 -2.86 -10.32 -6.61
C GLY A 49 -2.89 -9.21 -7.66
N PHE A 50 -1.82 -8.43 -7.65
CA PHE A 50 -1.59 -7.33 -8.58
C PHE A 50 -0.08 -7.15 -8.75
N SER A 51 0.34 -6.80 -9.95
CA SER A 51 1.73 -6.50 -10.25
C SER A 51 1.81 -5.41 -11.31
N ILE A 52 2.94 -4.73 -11.35
CA ILE A 52 3.31 -3.80 -12.40
C ILE A 52 4.46 -4.36 -13.21
N SER A 53 4.48 -4.02 -14.49
CA SER A 53 5.55 -4.32 -15.44
C SER A 53 6.21 -3.05 -15.98
N GLY A 54 5.61 -1.87 -15.75
CA GLY A 54 6.19 -0.60 -16.14
C GLY A 54 5.41 0.59 -15.57
N LYS A 55 5.24 1.60 -16.42
CA LYS A 55 4.62 2.88 -16.05
C LYS A 55 3.10 2.93 -16.30
N ASP A 56 2.56 1.98 -17.04
CA ASP A 56 1.17 2.04 -17.51
C ASP A 56 0.19 1.57 -16.43
N GLU A 57 0.66 0.82 -15.44
CA GLU A 57 -0.15 0.40 -14.31
C GLU A 57 -0.39 1.54 -13.31
N VAL A 58 -1.67 1.75 -12.99
CA VAL A 58 -2.16 2.88 -12.20
C VAL A 58 -2.74 2.44 -10.87
N TRP A 59 -2.75 3.36 -9.90
CA TRP A 59 -3.22 3.09 -8.54
C TRP A 59 -4.67 2.59 -8.46
N SER A 60 -5.55 3.06 -9.36
CA SER A 60 -6.93 2.60 -9.43
C SER A 60 -7.06 1.11 -9.80
N GLY A 61 -6.07 0.54 -10.51
CA GLY A 61 -6.02 -0.90 -10.77
C GLY A 61 -5.80 -1.74 -9.53
N PHE A 62 -5.07 -1.20 -8.53
CA PHE A 62 -4.81 -1.87 -7.26
C PHE A 62 -5.84 -1.53 -6.18
N ILE A 63 -6.11 -0.24 -5.96
CA ILE A 63 -6.99 0.26 -4.88
C ILE A 63 -8.48 0.08 -5.21
N GLN A 64 -8.81 -0.04 -6.50
CA GLN A 64 -10.18 -0.24 -7.00
C GLN A 64 -11.15 0.85 -6.51
N ASP A 65 -12.35 0.47 -6.09
CA ASP A 65 -13.47 1.34 -5.69
C ASP A 65 -13.40 1.80 -4.22
N LYS A 66 -12.30 1.52 -3.52
CA LYS A 66 -12.13 1.84 -2.08
C LYS A 66 -11.02 2.86 -1.78
N PRO A 67 -10.87 3.96 -2.52
CA PRO A 67 -9.75 4.89 -2.35
C PRO A 67 -9.72 5.58 -0.98
N ASN A 68 -10.88 5.84 -0.38
CA ASN A 68 -10.94 6.47 0.94
C ASN A 68 -10.55 5.50 2.07
N ILE A 69 -10.87 4.22 1.92
CA ILE A 69 -10.55 3.16 2.90
C ILE A 69 -9.07 2.82 2.84
N PHE A 70 -8.50 2.74 1.64
CA PHE A 70 -7.12 2.35 1.39
C PHE A 70 -6.20 3.55 1.06
N SER A 71 -6.52 4.73 1.58
CA SER A 71 -5.75 5.96 1.36
C SER A 71 -4.29 5.85 1.83
N LEU A 72 -4.00 4.99 2.80
CA LEU A 72 -2.65 4.72 3.32
C LEU A 72 -1.76 3.90 2.38
N VAL A 73 -2.33 3.22 1.36
CA VAL A 73 -1.58 2.31 0.48
C VAL A 73 -0.40 3.00 -0.20
N LYS A 74 -0.61 4.19 -0.79
CA LYS A 74 0.45 4.89 -1.53
C LYS A 74 1.65 5.20 -0.62
N SER A 75 1.39 5.69 0.60
CA SER A 75 2.43 6.00 1.58
C SER A 75 3.11 4.73 2.12
N TYR A 76 2.35 3.67 2.38
CA TYR A 76 2.89 2.38 2.83
C TYR A 76 3.84 1.77 1.79
N VAL A 77 3.42 1.74 0.52
CA VAL A 77 4.23 1.23 -0.60
C VAL A 77 5.51 2.04 -0.72
N TYR A 78 5.43 3.36 -0.74
CA TYR A 78 6.62 4.22 -0.78
C TYR A 78 7.59 3.94 0.36
N MET A 79 7.13 3.90 1.61
CA MET A 79 8.02 3.71 2.76
C MET A 79 8.72 2.36 2.75
N LYS A 80 8.00 1.28 2.41
CA LYS A 80 8.60 -0.06 2.25
C LYS A 80 9.61 -0.09 1.11
N VAL A 81 9.25 0.45 -0.06
CA VAL A 81 10.16 0.51 -1.22
C VAL A 81 11.40 1.32 -0.90
N ARG A 82 11.26 2.46 -0.21
CA ARG A 82 12.39 3.28 0.24
C ARG A 82 13.37 2.49 1.11
N LEU A 83 12.88 1.72 2.09
CA LEU A 83 13.76 0.91 2.94
C LEU A 83 14.44 -0.24 2.19
N LEU A 84 13.80 -0.80 1.16
CA LEU A 84 14.36 -1.89 0.35
C LEU A 84 15.38 -1.40 -0.68
N PHE A 85 15.14 -0.23 -1.26
CA PHE A 85 15.91 0.31 -2.38
C PHE A 85 17.06 1.22 -1.93
N ASP A 86 16.76 2.26 -1.16
CA ASP A 86 17.74 3.27 -0.72
C ASP A 86 17.44 3.69 0.73
N PRO A 87 17.74 2.79 1.71
CA PRO A 87 17.43 3.05 3.11
C PRO A 87 18.24 4.23 3.65
N PRO A 88 17.65 5.07 4.52
CA PRO A 88 18.41 6.13 5.18
C PRO A 88 19.57 5.57 5.99
N LEU A 89 20.73 6.22 5.95
CA LEU A 89 21.89 5.82 6.76
C LEU A 89 21.67 6.03 8.27
N SER A 90 20.72 6.89 8.64
CA SER A 90 20.39 7.17 10.03
C SER A 90 19.51 6.07 10.62
N SER A 91 19.99 5.41 11.67
CA SER A 91 19.21 4.41 12.42
C SER A 91 17.94 5.00 13.02
N ALA A 92 17.97 6.25 13.49
CA ALA A 92 16.79 6.95 14.01
C ALA A 92 15.73 7.18 12.90
N ALA A 93 16.16 7.49 11.68
CA ALA A 93 15.25 7.61 10.54
C ALA A 93 14.67 6.26 10.13
N ILE A 94 15.48 5.20 10.09
CA ILE A 94 15.00 3.82 9.84
C ILE A 94 13.96 3.42 10.88
N GLU A 95 14.22 3.65 12.17
CA GLU A 95 13.28 3.32 13.24
C GLU A 95 11.96 4.10 13.11
N SER A 96 12.04 5.40 12.81
CA SER A 96 10.86 6.23 12.58
C SER A 96 10.01 5.74 11.41
N ILE A 97 10.64 5.34 10.30
CA ILE A 97 9.94 4.79 9.13
C ILE A 97 9.32 3.43 9.49
N ASN A 98 10.06 2.55 10.17
CA ASN A 98 9.54 1.25 10.58
C ASN A 98 8.31 1.36 11.50
N ARG A 99 8.30 2.30 12.45
CA ARG A 99 7.13 2.54 13.31
C ARG A 99 5.91 2.97 12.50
N GLN A 100 6.09 3.85 11.52
CA GLN A 100 5.01 4.27 10.62
C GLN A 100 4.52 3.12 9.72
N ILE A 101 5.44 2.31 9.20
CA ILE A 101 5.10 1.11 8.42
C ILE A 101 4.25 0.17 9.27
N SER A 102 4.65 -0.13 10.51
CA SER A 102 3.88 -1.02 11.39
C SER A 102 2.49 -0.48 11.71
N GLU A 103 2.35 0.82 11.97
CA GLU A 103 1.05 1.44 12.18
C GLU A 103 0.16 1.32 10.93
N PHE A 104 0.71 1.61 9.75
CA PHE A 104 -0.05 1.54 8.50
C PHE A 104 -0.44 0.11 8.14
N GLU A 105 0.46 -0.85 8.36
CA GLU A 105 0.21 -2.27 8.17
C GLU A 105 -0.99 -2.73 9.01
N TRP A 106 -0.99 -2.38 10.30
CA TRP A 106 -2.10 -2.66 11.19
C TRP A 106 -3.42 -2.00 10.74
N ARG A 107 -3.38 -0.70 10.40
CA ARG A 107 -4.58 0.03 9.96
C ARG A 107 -5.15 -0.52 8.66
N LEU A 108 -4.28 -0.87 7.70
CA LEU A 108 -4.67 -1.45 6.42
C LEU A 108 -5.26 -2.85 6.60
N PHE A 109 -4.68 -3.67 7.49
CA PHE A 109 -5.23 -4.97 7.86
C PHE A 109 -6.64 -4.84 8.47
N VAL A 110 -6.82 -3.94 9.44
CA VAL A 110 -8.15 -3.66 10.04
C VAL A 110 -9.13 -3.09 9.02
N ALA A 111 -8.68 -2.27 8.07
CA ALA A 111 -9.53 -1.71 7.03
C ALA A 111 -9.97 -2.76 5.99
N ALA A 112 -9.16 -3.79 5.75
CA ALA A 112 -9.47 -4.89 4.86
C ALA A 112 -10.49 -5.86 5.47
N ASP A 113 -10.43 -6.10 6.78
CA ASP A 113 -11.42 -6.86 7.54
C ASP A 113 -12.03 -6.00 8.67
N PRO A 114 -12.96 -5.08 8.35
CA PRO A 114 -13.54 -4.21 9.35
C PRO A 114 -14.37 -5.02 10.34
N VAL A 115 -14.10 -4.84 11.63
CA VAL A 115 -14.87 -5.44 12.72
C VAL A 115 -16.36 -5.19 12.49
N LYS A 116 -17.12 -6.26 12.19
CA LYS A 116 -18.57 -6.17 12.06
C LYS A 116 -19.16 -5.78 13.41
N ASN A 117 -19.83 -4.63 13.48
CA ASN A 117 -20.60 -4.26 14.66
C ASN A 117 -21.74 -5.28 14.82
N THR A 118 -21.62 -6.20 15.77
CA THR A 118 -22.64 -7.21 16.09
C THR A 118 -23.74 -6.68 17.01
N SER A 119 -23.75 -5.37 17.31
CA SER A 119 -24.65 -4.71 18.27
C SER A 119 -26.10 -4.50 17.79
N GLY A 120 -26.68 -5.42 17.00
CA GLY A 120 -28.05 -5.26 16.49
C GLY A 120 -28.81 -6.54 16.17
N LYS A 121 -28.34 -7.72 16.59
CA LYS A 121 -29.13 -8.96 16.52
C LYS A 121 -29.33 -9.52 17.93
N GLU A 122 -30.04 -8.77 18.77
CA GLU A 122 -30.83 -9.42 19.81
C GLU A 122 -32.01 -10.08 19.09
N GLU A 123 -31.90 -11.39 18.86
CA GLU A 123 -33.05 -12.21 18.49
C GLU A 123 -34.05 -12.09 19.64
N SER A 124 -35.17 -11.41 19.39
CA SER A 124 -36.36 -11.51 20.23
C SER A 124 -36.76 -12.99 20.26
N GLN A 125 -36.35 -13.68 21.32
CA GLN A 125 -36.99 -14.92 21.74
C GLN A 125 -38.37 -14.53 22.28
N ASP A 126 -39.30 -14.29 21.36
CA ASP A 126 -40.72 -14.33 21.68
C ASP A 126 -41.03 -15.79 22.02
N GLY A 127 -41.29 -16.02 23.31
CA GLY A 127 -41.73 -17.30 23.81
C GLY A 127 -43.14 -17.62 23.31
N GLU A 128 -43.29 -18.84 22.82
CA GLU A 128 -44.52 -19.64 22.84
C GLU A 128 -44.16 -21.10 23.16
#